data_AF-A0A7W6P085-F1
#
_entry.id   AF-A0A7W6P085-F1
#
_cell.length_a   1.000
_cell.length_b   1.000
_cell.length_c   1.000
_cell.angle_alpha   90.00
_cell.angle_beta   90.00
_cell.angle_gamma   90.00
#
_symmetry.space_group_name_H-M   'P 1'
#
loop_
_entity.id
_entity.type
_entity.pdbx_description
1 polymer ?
#
loop_
_entity_poly.entity_id
_entity_poly.type
_entity_poly.pdbx_seq_one_letter_code
_entity_poly.pdbx_strand_id
1 'polypeptide(L)' 'MNLLQPVYCLFGKHHRSRGRAWGDGSVYRSWCKGCGKPMIRDLHGWHLDLQPPGEKKP' A
#
# COMPACT_ATOMS: atom_id res chain seq x y z
N MET A 1 2.44 -16.27 -8.87
CA MET A 1 3.06 -15.25 -8.00
C MET A 1 4.10 -14.50 -8.83
N ASN A 2 4.02 -13.16 -8.93
CA ASN A 2 4.95 -12.39 -9.77
C ASN A 2 6.27 -12.18 -9.03
N LEU A 3 7.30 -12.99 -9.33
CA LEU A 3 8.64 -12.86 -8.75
C LEU A 3 9.32 -11.50 -9.01
N LEU A 4 8.83 -10.70 -9.96
CA LEU A 4 9.39 -9.38 -10.30
C LEU A 4 8.89 -8.24 -9.41
N GLN A 5 7.79 -8.46 -8.68
CA GLN A 5 7.20 -7.44 -7.82
C GLN A 5 8.12 -6.88 -6.73
N PRO A 6 8.94 -7.69 -6.04
CA PRO A 6 9.92 -7.18 -5.07
C PRO A 6 10.92 -6.21 -5.70
N VAL A 7 11.37 -6.48 -6.93
CA VAL A 7 12.28 -5.58 -7.67
C VAL A 7 11.59 -4.26 -7.99
N TYR A 8 10.36 -4.29 -8.51
CA TYR A 8 9.59 -3.06 -8.76
C TYR A 8 9.35 -2.24 -7.48
N CYS A 9 9.22 -2.90 -6.32
CA CYS A 9 9.11 -2.22 -5.04
C CYS A 9 10.38 -1.42 -4.68
N LEU A 10 11.58 -1.87 -5.07
CA LEU A 10 12.83 -1.12 -4.86
C LEU A 10 12.88 0.17 -5.68
N PHE A 11 12.22 0.18 -6.84
CA PHE A 11 12.07 1.37 -7.69
C PHE A 11 10.83 2.22 -7.34
N GLY A 12 10.19 1.98 -6.19
CA GLY A 12 8.99 2.71 -5.76
C GLY A 12 7.71 2.33 -6.51
N LYS A 13 7.74 1.35 -7.41
CA LYS A 13 6.55 0.84 -8.13
C LYS A 13 5.85 -0.25 -7.33
N HIS A 14 5.01 0.18 -6.39
CA HIS A 14 4.22 -0.73 -5.56
C HIS A 14 2.88 -1.05 -6.22
N HIS A 15 2.55 -2.34 -6.31
CA HIS A 15 1.20 -2.76 -6.68
C HIS A 15 0.45 -3.30 -5.47
N ARG A 16 -0.78 -2.83 -5.31
CA ARG A 16 -1.72 -3.33 -4.30
C ARG A 16 -2.15 -4.77 -4.54
N SER A 17 -2.53 -5.45 -3.48
CA SER A 17 -3.24 -6.73 -3.52
C SER A 17 -4.73 -6.49 -3.72
N ARG A 18 -5.27 -6.88 -4.88
CA ARG A 18 -6.69 -6.68 -5.22
C ARG A 18 -7.64 -7.46 -4.30
N GLY A 19 -7.23 -8.62 -3.79
CA GLY A 19 -8.04 -9.47 -2.91
C GLY A 19 -7.92 -9.14 -1.42
N ARG A 20 -7.03 -8.22 -1.03
CA ARG A 20 -6.83 -7.80 0.36
C ARG A 20 -6.97 -6.29 0.50
N ALA A 21 -7.86 -5.67 -0.28
CA ALA A 21 -8.18 -4.26 -0.13
C ALA A 21 -9.45 -4.13 0.73
N TRP A 22 -9.39 -3.28 1.75
CA TRP A 22 -10.53 -2.94 2.60
C TRP A 22 -10.65 -1.43 2.70
N GLY A 23 -11.86 -0.92 2.89
CA GLY A 23 -12.12 0.50 3.11
C GLY A 23 -12.86 0.70 4.41
N ASP A 24 -12.49 1.73 5.16
CA ASP A 24 -13.16 2.16 6.40
C ASP A 24 -14.25 3.22 6.16
N GLY A 25 -14.57 3.49 4.89
CA GLY A 25 -15.56 4.49 4.45
C GLY A 25 -14.95 5.85 4.08
N SER A 26 -13.71 6.13 4.48
CA SER A 26 -13.01 7.38 4.14
C SER A 26 -11.73 7.15 3.35
N VAL A 27 -11.02 6.05 3.63
CA VAL A 27 -9.81 5.68 2.92
C VAL A 27 -9.85 4.20 2.54
N TYR A 28 -9.30 3.87 1.37
CA TYR A 28 -9.07 2.47 1.01
C TYR A 28 -7.65 2.09 1.40
N ARG A 29 -7.52 0.99 2.15
CA ARG A 29 -6.25 0.40 2.56
C ARG A 29 -6.06 -0.94 1.88
N SER A 30 -4.81 -1.30 1.67
CA SER A 30 -4.41 -2.58 1.09
C SER A 30 -2.97 -2.89 1.49
N TRP A 31 -2.44 -3.97 0.93
CA TRP A 31 -1.05 -4.39 1.11
C TRP A 31 -0.37 -4.49 -0.25
N CYS A 32 0.90 -4.12 -0.34
CA CYS A 32 1.68 -4.35 -1.53
C CYS A 32 1.88 -5.86 -1.75
N LYS A 33 1.58 -6.37 -2.95
CA LYS A 33 1.75 -7.80 -3.26
C LYS A 33 3.21 -8.23 -3.41
N GLY A 34 4.14 -7.28 -3.51
CA GLY A 34 5.58 -7.53 -3.64
C GLY A 34 6.31 -7.51 -2.32
N CYS A 35 6.27 -6.36 -1.64
CA CYS A 35 7.01 -6.16 -0.38
C CYS A 35 6.15 -6.33 0.88
N GLY A 36 4.84 -6.52 0.77
CA GLY A 36 3.98 -6.67 1.94
C GLY A 36 3.88 -5.41 2.81
N LYS A 37 4.25 -4.22 2.31
CA LYS A 37 4.05 -2.96 3.03
C LYS A 37 2.60 -2.48 2.91
N PRO A 38 2.06 -1.81 3.94
CA PRO A 38 0.72 -1.22 3.87
C PRO A 38 0.66 -0.15 2.77
N MET A 39 -0.49 -0.07 2.10
CA MET A 39 -0.78 0.88 1.05
C MET A 39 -2.10 1.56 1.33
N ILE A 40 -2.19 2.85 1.05
CA ILE A 40 -3.41 3.64 1.15
C ILE A 40 -3.76 4.25 -0.22
N ARG A 41 -5.05 4.45 -0.45
CA ARG A 41 -5.58 5.14 -1.61
C ARG A 41 -6.05 6.52 -1.22
N ASP A 42 -5.46 7.53 -1.83
CA ASP A 42 -5.93 8.91 -1.80
C ASP A 42 -6.44 9.34 -3.19
N LEU A 43 -6.56 10.66 -3.39
CA LEU A 43 -6.95 11.27 -4.67
C LEU A 43 -5.92 11.06 -5.79
N HIS A 44 -4.65 10.81 -5.46
CA HIS A 44 -3.56 10.55 -6.41
C HIS A 44 -3.43 9.06 -6.75
N GLY A 45 -4.14 8.19 -6.04
CA GLY A 45 -4.19 6.76 -6.28
C GLY A 45 -3.55 5.95 -5.16
N TRP A 46 -3.02 4.79 -5.49
CA TRP A 46 -2.45 3.88 -4.49
C TRP A 46 -0.97 4.17 -4.28
N HIS A 47 -0.60 4.46 -3.05
CA HIS A 47 0.78 4.69 -2.65
C HIS A 47 1.07 3.94 -1.34
N LEU A 48 2.34 3.84 -0.97
CA LEU A 48 2.72 3.24 0.32
C LEU A 48 2.23 4.12 1.45
N ASP A 49 1.61 3.50 2.45
CA ASP A 49 1.33 4.17 3.69
C ASP A 49 2.65 4.32 4.46
N LEU A 50 3.30 5.48 4.25
CA LEU A 50 4.56 5.82 4.91
C LEU A 50 4.37 6.28 6.36
N GLN A 51 3.12 6.27 6.87
CA GLN A 51 2.91 6.58 8.28
C GLN A 51 3.62 5.53 9.14
N PRO A 52 4.54 5.93 10.04
CA PRO A 52 5.01 5.04 11.07
C PRO A 52 3.80 4.61 11.92
N PRO A 53 3.69 3.33 12.30
CA PRO A 53 2.58 2.83 13.10
C PRO A 53 2.64 3.45 14.49
N GLY A 54 2.01 4.61 14.70
CA GLY A 54 1.97 5.26 16.01
C GLY A 54 1.78 6.76 16.04
N GLU A 55 1.96 7.48 14.93
CA GLU A 55 1.82 8.95 14.96
C GLU A 55 0.36 9.38 14.81
N LYS A 56 -0.40 9.20 15.89
CA LYS A 56 -1.67 9.92 16.07
C LYS A 56 -1.32 11.40 16.20
N LYS A 57 -1.60 12.18 15.16
CA LYS A 57 -1.50 13.64 15.19
C LYS A 57 -2.43 14.17 16.31
N PRO A 58 -1.95 15.05 17.22
CA PRO A 58 -2.78 15.67 18.25
C PRO A 58 -3.85 16.59 17.68
#